data_AF-A0A838U4R6-F1
#
_entry.id   AF-A0A838U4R6-F1
#
_cell.length_a   1.000
_cell.length_b   1.000
_cell.length_c   1.000
_cell.angle_alpha   90.00
_cell.angle_beta   90.00
_cell.angle_gamma   90.00
#
_symmetry.space_group_name_H-M   'P 1'
#
loop_
_entity.id
_entity.type
_entity.pdbx_description
1 polymer ?
#
loop_
_entity_poly.entity_id
_entity_poly.type
_entity_poly.pdbx_seq_one_letter_code
_entity_poly.pdbx_strand_id
1 'polypeptide(L)' 'MSENSQINNNEFNILKVLGMDSEFLYDAIDRYKKDAQNDNKNDLVELWDKIKSDRQKHVSMLKEALREFYKQ' A
#
# COMPACT_ATOMS: atom_id res chain seq x y z
N MET A 1 -11.53 27.76 22.24
CA MET A 1 -10.71 26.57 22.52
C MET A 1 -11.42 25.40 21.84
N SER A 2 -10.92 24.94 20.69
CA SER A 2 -11.40 23.70 20.06
C SER A 2 -10.21 22.78 19.86
N GLU A 3 -9.85 22.06 20.93
CA GLU A 3 -9.02 20.86 20.86
C GLU A 3 -9.83 19.76 20.18
N ASN A 4 -9.91 19.79 18.85
CA ASN A 4 -10.49 18.72 18.05
C ASN A 4 -9.44 18.25 17.03
N SER A 5 -8.69 17.21 17.41
CA SER A 5 -8.39 16.04 16.57
C SER A 5 -8.17 16.23 15.06
N GLN A 6 -7.46 17.28 14.64
CA GLN A 6 -7.01 17.40 13.26
C GLN A 6 -5.76 16.57 13.06
N ILE A 7 -5.94 15.37 12.51
CA ILE A 7 -4.88 14.67 11.76
C ILE A 7 -4.19 15.73 10.90
N ASN A 8 -2.89 15.95 11.10
CA ASN A 8 -2.19 16.95 10.31
C ASN A 8 -2.15 16.50 8.83
N ASN A 9 -2.05 17.43 7.89
CA ASN A 9 -2.13 17.09 6.46
C ASN A 9 -1.13 16.00 6.03
N ASN A 10 0.03 15.89 6.69
CA ASN A 10 1.04 14.87 6.37
C ASN A 10 0.60 13.48 6.84
N GLU A 11 0.09 13.36 8.06
CA GLU A 11 -0.47 12.14 8.62
C GLU A 11 -1.67 11.65 7.79
N PHE A 12 -2.58 12.56 7.41
CA PHE A 12 -3.72 12.25 6.55
C PHE A 12 -3.27 11.73 5.18
N ASN A 13 -2.27 12.37 4.58
CA ASN A 13 -1.73 11.94 3.28
C ASN A 13 -1.12 10.54 3.36
N ILE A 14 -0.38 10.22 4.43
CA ILE A 14 0.19 8.89 4.60
C ILE A 14 -0.90 7.84 4.81
N LEU A 15 -1.89 8.11 5.67
CA LEU A 15 -3.02 7.21 5.90
C LEU A 15 -3.82 6.95 4.61
N LYS A 16 -4.05 7.99 3.81
CA LYS A 16 -4.72 7.87 2.50
C LYS A 16 -3.96 6.94 1.55
N VAL A 17 -2.64 7.11 1.42
CA VAL A 17 -1.81 6.26 0.55
C VAL A 17 -1.81 4.81 1.05
N LEU A 18 -1.72 4.59 2.37
CA LEU A 18 -1.79 3.25 2.95
C LEU A 18 -3.13 2.55 2.65
N GLY A 19 -4.24 3.27 2.67
CA GLY A 19 -5.55 2.74 2.29
C GLY A 19 -5.59 2.31 0.81
N MET A 20 -5.07 3.14 -0.08
CA MET A 20 -4.99 2.83 -1.52
C MET A 20 -4.06 1.63 -1.80
N ASP A 21 -2.88 1.59 -1.19
CA ASP A 21 -1.95 0.47 -1.36
C ASP A 21 -2.56 -0.84 -0.80
N SER A 22 -3.35 -0.78 0.27
CA SER A 22 -4.08 -1.95 0.79
C SER A 22 -5.08 -2.50 -0.22
N GLU A 23 -5.93 -1.66 -0.79
CA GLU A 23 -6.89 -2.07 -1.82
C GLU A 23 -6.18 -2.69 -3.04
N PHE A 24 -5.11 -2.05 -3.49
CA PHE A 24 -4.31 -2.54 -4.62
C PHE A 24 -3.64 -3.90 -4.32
N LEU A 25 -3.04 -4.05 -3.14
CA LEU A 25 -2.31 -5.25 -2.74
C LEU A 25 -3.20 -6.48 -2.49
N TYR A 26 -4.39 -6.28 -1.90
CA TYR A 26 -5.28 -7.37 -1.50
C TYR A 26 -6.31 -7.76 -2.57
N ASP A 27 -6.66 -6.86 -3.49
CA ASP A 27 -7.73 -7.12 -4.48
C ASP A 27 -7.20 -7.06 -5.92
N ALA A 28 -6.53 -5.98 -6.31
CA ALA A 28 -6.13 -5.79 -7.70
C ALA A 28 -5.02 -6.76 -8.14
N ILE A 29 -3.92 -6.84 -7.39
CA ILE A 29 -2.76 -7.68 -7.77
C ILE A 29 -3.14 -9.15 -7.85
N ASP A 30 -3.89 -9.68 -6.87
CA ASP A 30 -4.20 -11.11 -6.85
C ASP A 30 -5.14 -11.48 -8.02
N ARG A 31 -6.06 -10.60 -8.41
CA ARG A 31 -6.87 -10.77 -9.63
C ARG A 31 -6.01 -10.76 -10.89
N TYR A 32 -5.17 -9.74 -11.08
CA TYR A 32 -4.36 -9.62 -12.30
C TYR A 32 -3.29 -10.71 -12.43
N LYS A 33 -2.74 -11.16 -11.30
CA LYS A 33 -1.86 -12.33 -11.27
C LYS A 33 -2.60 -13.58 -11.70
N LYS A 34 -3.83 -13.79 -11.22
CA LYS A 34 -4.66 -14.94 -11.62
C LYS A 34 -5.00 -14.91 -13.11
N ASP A 35 -5.32 -13.75 -13.67
CA ASP A 35 -5.57 -13.61 -15.10
C ASP A 35 -4.32 -13.96 -15.92
N ALA A 36 -3.14 -13.46 -15.51
CA ALA A 36 -1.87 -13.81 -16.15
C ALA A 36 -1.54 -15.32 -16.06
N GLN A 37 -1.89 -15.97 -14.94
CA GLN A 37 -1.77 -17.43 -14.79
C GLN A 37 -2.70 -18.18 -15.75
N ASN A 38 -3.96 -17.76 -15.87
CA ASN A 38 -4.93 -18.36 -16.78
C ASN A 38 -4.49 -18.24 -18.25
N ASP A 39 -3.82 -17.13 -18.60
CA ASP A 39 -3.29 -16.86 -19.94
C ASP A 39 -1.92 -17.48 -20.20
N ASN A 40 -1.37 -18.26 -19.25
CA ASN A 40 -0.03 -18.86 -19.30
C ASN A 40 1.09 -17.83 -19.57
N LYS A 41 0.96 -16.62 -19.04
CA LYS A 41 1.94 -15.53 -19.18
C LYS A 41 2.83 -15.43 -17.93
N ASN A 42 3.77 -16.36 -17.79
CA ASN A 42 4.64 -16.45 -16.61
C ASN A 42 5.44 -15.15 -16.35
N ASP A 43 5.94 -14.48 -17.39
CA ASP A 43 6.65 -13.20 -17.24
C ASP A 43 5.77 -12.12 -16.58
N LEU A 44 4.46 -12.12 -16.85
CA LEU A 44 3.51 -11.20 -16.22
C LEU A 44 3.22 -11.60 -14.78
N VAL A 45 3.17 -12.90 -14.47
CA VAL A 45 3.04 -13.40 -13.10
C VAL A 45 4.22 -12.93 -12.25
N GLU A 46 5.45 -13.06 -12.75
CA GLU A 46 6.66 -12.59 -12.09
C GLU A 46 6.68 -11.08 -11.90
N LEU A 47 6.23 -10.33 -12.91
CA LEU A 47 6.10 -8.88 -12.83
C LEU A 47 5.12 -8.47 -11.72
N TRP A 48 3.95 -9.11 -11.64
CA TRP A 48 2.96 -8.83 -10.59
C TRP A 48 3.49 -9.18 -9.19
N ASP A 49 4.24 -10.27 -9.05
CA ASP A 49 4.89 -10.62 -7.79
C ASP A 49 5.94 -9.59 -7.36
N LYS A 50 6.73 -9.09 -8.31
CA LYS A 50 7.70 -8.02 -8.05
C LYS A 50 7.00 -6.73 -7.61
N ILE A 51 5.96 -6.31 -8.33
CA ILE A 51 5.17 -5.12 -7.98
C ILE A 51 4.57 -5.26 -6.57
N LYS A 52 4.06 -6.45 -6.21
CA LYS A 52 3.52 -6.74 -4.88
C LYS A 52 4.57 -6.54 -3.80
N SER A 53 5.75 -7.11 -3.99
CA SER A 53 6.87 -7.02 -3.05
C SER A 53 7.33 -5.57 -2.84
N ASP A 54 7.51 -4.82 -3.91
CA ASP A 54 7.94 -3.41 -3.85
C ASP A 54 6.89 -2.55 -3.12
N ARG A 55 5.60 -2.78 -3.38
CA ARG A 55 4.50 -2.07 -2.71
C ARG A 55 4.41 -2.43 -1.22
N GLN A 56 4.60 -3.68 -0.85
CA GLN A 56 4.67 -4.08 0.56
C GLN A 56 5.81 -3.37 1.31
N LYS A 57 6.96 -3.19 0.65
CA LYS A 57 8.08 -2.42 1.21
C LYS A 57 7.69 -0.96 1.44
N HIS A 58 7.05 -0.31 0.47
CA HIS A 58 6.57 1.07 0.62
C HIS A 58 5.57 1.20 1.78
N VAL A 59 4.62 0.28 1.90
CA VAL A 59 3.67 0.23 3.02
C VAL A 59 4.39 0.13 4.36
N SER A 60 5.44 -0.70 4.45
CA SER A 60 6.24 -0.81 5.68
C SER A 60 6.92 0.51 6.05
N MET A 61 7.54 1.19 5.08
CA MET A 61 8.20 2.48 5.30
C MET A 61 7.21 3.56 5.74
N LEU A 62 6.02 3.60 5.15
CA LEU A 62 4.98 4.56 5.52
C LEU A 62 4.41 4.29 6.92
N LYS A 63 4.23 3.02 7.29
CA LYS A 63 3.85 2.64 8.66
C LYS A 63 4.90 3.04 9.68
N GLU A 64 6.18 2.90 9.35
CA GLU A 64 7.27 3.36 10.20
C GLU A 64 7.27 4.89 10.36
N ALA A 65 7.13 5.64 9.25
CA ALA A 65 7.01 7.09 9.29
C ALA A 65 5.85 7.57 10.18
N LEU A 66 4.68 6.92 10.08
CA LEU A 66 3.54 7.21 10.97
C LEU A 66 3.86 6.93 12.45
N ARG A 67 4.55 5.84 12.76
CA ARG A 67 4.94 5.54 14.15
C ARG A 67 5.84 6.63 14.72
N GLU A 68 6.77 7.16 13.92
CA GLU A 68 7.63 8.26 14.36
C GLU A 68 6.86 9.57 14.55
N PHE A 69 5.80 9.83 13.78
CA PHE A 69 4.90 10.99 14.00
C PHE A 69 4.19 10.92 15.36
N TYR A 70 3.76 9.74 15.82
CA TYR A 70 3.02 9.61 17.09
C TYR A 70 3.92 9.40 18.33
N LYS A 71 5.24 9.24 18.15
CA LYS A 71 6.20 9.17 19.26
C LYS A 71 6.70 10.54 19.73
N GLN A 72 6.48 11.58 18.93
CA GLN A 72 6.79 12.98 19.24
C GLN A 72 5.69 13.60 20.10
#